data_AF-A0A091RM24-F1
#
_entry.id   AF-A0A091RM24-F1
#
_cell.length_a   1.000
_cell.length_b   1.000
_cell.length_c   1.000
_cell.angle_alpha   90.00
_cell.angle_beta   90.00
_cell.angle_gamma   90.00
#
_symmetry.space_group_name_H-M   'P 1'
#
loop_
_entity.id
_entity.type
_entity.pdbx_description
1 polymer ?
#
loop_
_entity_poly.entity_id
_entity_poly.type
_entity_poly.pdbx_seq_one_letter_code
_entity_poly.pdbx_strand_id
1 'polypeptide(L)'
;VPPNLTVPQEKSPLVTREGDTIELQCQVTGKPKPIILWSRADKEVAMPDGAMQTESYDGILRIVNVSREMTGTYRCQTSQYNGFNVKPREALVQLIVQYLHLTRQNLSVKKNEDVEPLTKADRSSVGWAPSHQVMSFISSGWLTLCSFANESPALPSCLLADPPAVEPTFLEIRQGQGRSITMSCRVLRAYPTRVLTYEWRLGKAYAPEFYYDTYNPLWQNRPRVYSYSLQWTQMNPNAVDRILAYRLGIRQAGQQRWWEQEITVNGNIQKGELITYNLTELIKPEAYEVRLTPITRFGEGDSTIRVIKYSAPVNPHLREFHCGFEDGNICLFTQDDTDNFDWTKQSTATRDTKYTPNTGPNADRTGSKEGFYMYIETSRPRLEGEKARLVSPLFSVAPKNPYGATNTAYCFSFYYHMYGQHIGSLNVYLRLKGQTAIENPLWSSSGNKGQHWNQARVNINPPTSFQLIFEGIRGPGIEGDIAIDDVSIVEGECMKSDQPANNLRSGAVGTLAHIRLIPVIILMSVLSHQR
;
A
#
# COMPACT_ATOMS: atom_id res chain seq x y z
N VAL A 1 56.05 29.71 23.95
CA VAL A 1 56.21 28.91 22.71
C VAL A 1 54.83 28.65 22.16
N PRO A 2 54.50 29.08 20.92
CA PRO A 2 53.19 28.85 20.33
C PRO A 2 52.84 27.36 20.31
N PRO A 3 51.58 26.98 20.52
CA PRO A 3 51.22 25.58 20.53
C PRO A 3 51.28 24.98 19.11
N ASN A 4 51.80 23.77 19.00
CA ASN A 4 51.77 22.97 17.78
C ASN A 4 51.07 21.64 18.05
N LEU A 5 50.23 21.22 17.11
CA LEU A 5 49.38 20.04 17.21
C LEU A 5 49.68 19.13 16.02
N THR A 6 50.00 17.87 16.29
CA THR A 6 50.32 16.88 15.25
C THR A 6 49.67 15.54 15.59
N VAL A 7 49.35 14.75 14.57
CA VAL A 7 48.85 13.38 14.72
C VAL A 7 49.93 12.44 14.21
N PRO A 8 50.39 11.47 15.02
CA PRO A 8 51.34 10.45 14.54
C PRO A 8 50.76 9.68 13.35
N GLN A 9 51.54 9.45 12.30
CA GLN A 9 51.07 8.73 11.10
C GLN A 9 50.57 7.32 11.42
N GLU A 10 51.12 6.65 12.43
CA GLU A 10 50.67 5.32 12.87
C GLU A 10 49.31 5.32 13.60
N LYS A 11 48.79 6.50 13.95
CA LYS A 11 47.57 6.67 14.73
C LYS A 11 46.39 7.24 13.92
N SER A 12 46.53 7.37 12.60
CA SER A 12 45.45 7.76 11.69
C SER A 12 45.69 7.19 10.27
N PRO A 13 44.76 6.41 9.69
CA PRO A 13 43.47 6.01 10.26
C PRO A 13 43.61 4.93 11.34
N LEU A 14 42.86 5.06 12.44
CA LEU A 14 42.74 4.03 13.47
C LEU A 14 41.62 3.06 13.12
N VAL A 15 41.92 1.76 13.07
CA VAL A 15 40.97 0.70 12.72
C VAL A 15 40.70 -0.18 13.95
N THR A 16 39.43 -0.39 14.30
CA THR A 16 39.00 -1.13 15.50
C THR A 16 37.77 -1.98 15.25
N ARG A 17 37.39 -2.88 16.17
CA ARG A 17 36.13 -3.65 16.06
C ARG A 17 35.00 -3.00 16.85
N GLU A 18 33.76 -3.29 16.45
CA GLU A 18 32.55 -2.92 17.21
C GLU A 18 32.60 -3.58 18.60
N GLY A 19 32.39 -2.78 19.66
CA GLY A 19 32.49 -3.18 21.06
C GLY A 19 33.84 -2.94 21.73
N ASP A 20 34.91 -2.65 20.97
CA ASP A 20 36.24 -2.40 21.54
C ASP A 20 36.30 -1.05 22.27
N THR A 21 37.36 -0.86 23.07
CA THR A 21 37.72 0.45 23.65
C THR A 21 38.95 1.00 22.93
N ILE A 22 38.89 2.23 22.46
CA ILE A 22 39.97 2.86 21.68
C ILE A 22 40.38 4.22 22.22
N GLU A 23 41.58 4.65 21.84
CA GLU A 23 42.19 5.91 22.23
C GLU A 23 42.68 6.67 20.99
N LEU A 24 41.99 7.76 20.66
CA LEU A 24 42.44 8.71 19.64
C LEU A 24 43.45 9.67 20.29
N GLN A 25 44.57 9.93 19.63
CA GLN A 25 45.67 10.71 20.23
C GLN A 25 46.14 11.84 19.32
N CYS A 26 46.30 13.03 19.91
CA CYS A 26 46.99 14.16 19.31
C CYS A 26 48.22 14.55 20.15
N GLN A 27 49.37 14.71 19.49
CA GLN A 27 50.58 15.19 20.12
C GLN A 27 50.56 16.72 20.15
N VAL A 28 50.62 17.26 21.36
CA VAL A 28 50.59 18.70 21.61
C VAL A 28 51.90 19.16 22.22
N THR A 29 52.46 20.21 21.66
CA THR A 29 53.63 20.91 22.18
C THR A 29 53.29 22.38 22.37
N GLY A 30 53.90 23.05 23.35
CA GLY A 30 53.59 24.43 23.71
C GLY A 30 53.91 24.70 25.17
N LYS A 31 54.21 25.95 25.52
CA LYS A 31 54.45 26.37 26.91
C LYS A 31 53.69 27.65 27.21
N PRO A 32 52.71 27.65 28.16
CA PRO A 32 52.17 26.46 28.86
C PRO A 32 51.51 25.44 27.92
N LYS A 33 51.45 24.16 28.32
CA LYS A 33 50.84 23.09 27.52
C LYS A 33 49.33 23.38 27.39
N PRO A 34 48.78 23.57 26.18
CA PRO A 34 47.36 23.89 26.02
C PRO A 34 46.48 22.66 26.23
N ILE A 35 45.25 22.88 26.67
CA ILE A 35 44.18 21.87 26.73
C ILE A 35 43.70 21.56 25.32
N ILE A 36 43.41 20.29 25.04
CA ILE A 36 42.89 19.82 23.76
C ILE A 36 41.38 19.62 23.86
N LEU A 37 40.65 20.12 22.87
CA LEU A 37 39.22 19.93 22.71
C LEU A 37 39.01 18.96 21.55
N TRP A 38 38.27 17.88 21.79
CA TRP A 38 37.90 16.90 20.78
C TRP A 38 36.47 17.11 20.30
N SER A 39 36.24 17.00 18.99
CA SER A 39 34.91 17.07 18.38
C SER A 39 34.80 16.18 17.15
N ARG A 40 33.57 15.92 16.69
CA ARG A 40 33.30 15.29 15.40
C ARG A 40 33.55 16.30 14.28
N ALA A 41 34.38 15.92 13.31
CA ALA A 41 34.74 16.78 12.16
C ALA A 41 33.86 16.51 10.94
N ASP A 42 33.36 15.29 10.82
CA ASP A 42 32.59 14.79 9.69
C ASP A 42 31.09 15.08 9.81
N LYS A 43 30.59 15.33 11.03
CA LYS A 43 29.18 15.54 11.35
C LYS A 43 29.06 16.50 12.55
N GLU A 44 28.07 17.39 12.54
CA GLU A 44 27.72 18.23 13.71
C GLU A 44 26.91 17.42 14.73
N VAL A 45 27.52 16.36 15.25
CA VAL A 45 26.89 15.43 16.20
C VAL A 45 27.70 15.44 17.49
N ALA A 46 27.00 15.30 18.61
CA ALA A 46 27.62 15.15 19.93
C ALA A 46 28.58 13.97 19.96
N MET A 47 29.62 14.10 20.78
CA MET A 47 30.55 13.04 21.13
C MET A 47 29.83 11.91 21.90
N PRO A 48 30.43 10.71 22.04
CA PRO A 48 29.79 9.58 22.72
C PRO A 48 29.37 9.84 24.17
N ASP A 49 29.95 10.84 24.83
CA ASP A 49 29.60 11.32 26.17
C ASP A 49 28.39 12.28 26.18
N GLY A 50 27.83 12.61 25.01
CA GLY A 50 26.71 13.53 24.83
C GLY A 50 27.12 15.01 24.74
N ALA A 51 28.39 15.34 24.93
CA ALA A 51 28.89 16.71 24.81
C ALA A 51 29.24 17.05 23.36
N MET A 52 29.10 18.32 22.95
CA MET A 52 29.55 18.75 21.62
C MET A 52 31.09 18.77 21.48
N GLN A 53 31.79 18.93 22.61
CA GLN A 53 33.25 18.89 22.69
C GLN A 53 33.69 18.24 24.00
N THR A 54 34.76 17.44 23.96
CA THR A 54 35.33 16.77 25.13
C THR A 54 36.73 17.34 25.41
N GLU A 55 37.00 17.76 26.65
CA GLU A 55 38.31 18.31 27.04
C GLU A 55 39.30 17.19 27.41
N SER A 56 40.55 17.34 27.00
CA SER A 56 41.65 16.41 27.24
C SER A 56 42.95 17.15 27.56
N TYR A 57 43.53 16.85 28.73
CA TYR A 57 44.77 17.46 29.22
C TYR A 57 46.05 16.74 28.72
N ASP A 58 45.91 15.46 28.39
CA ASP A 58 46.98 14.60 27.86
C ASP A 58 46.99 14.55 26.32
N GLY A 59 45.90 14.96 25.67
CA GLY A 59 45.71 14.90 24.22
C GLY A 59 45.12 13.57 23.75
N ILE A 60 44.57 12.76 24.66
CA ILE A 60 43.95 11.46 24.38
C ILE A 60 42.43 11.55 24.57
N LEU A 61 41.68 11.00 23.62
CA LEU A 61 40.25 10.78 23.71
C LEU A 61 39.98 9.27 23.76
N ARG A 62 39.44 8.81 24.89
CA ARG A 62 39.07 7.40 25.08
C ARG A 62 37.59 7.18 24.76
N ILE A 63 37.30 6.28 23.83
CA ILE A 63 35.94 5.87 23.46
C ILE A 63 35.77 4.41 23.88
N VAL A 64 34.81 4.15 24.77
CA VAL A 64 34.47 2.82 25.29
C VAL A 64 33.29 2.27 24.51
N ASN A 65 33.27 0.96 24.23
CA ASN A 65 32.19 0.27 23.53
C ASN A 65 31.88 0.92 22.18
N VAL A 66 32.90 0.96 21.31
CA VAL A 66 32.84 1.63 20.01
C VAL A 66 31.76 1.02 19.14
N SER A 67 30.88 1.86 18.59
CA SER A 67 29.78 1.42 17.72
C SER A 67 29.99 1.83 16.26
N ARG A 68 29.33 1.16 15.31
CA ARG A 68 29.58 1.34 13.86
C ARG A 68 29.32 2.78 13.38
N GLU A 69 28.35 3.46 13.96
CA GLU A 69 28.00 4.87 13.69
C GLU A 69 29.07 5.87 14.16
N MET A 70 29.96 5.43 15.07
CA MET A 70 31.10 6.22 15.53
C MET A 70 32.24 6.25 14.50
N THR A 71 32.16 5.49 13.41
CA THR A 71 33.06 5.67 12.25
C THR A 71 33.00 7.11 11.75
N GLY A 72 34.16 7.70 11.48
CA GLY A 72 34.23 9.08 11.01
C GLY A 72 35.56 9.77 11.29
N THR A 73 35.56 11.08 11.09
CA THR A 73 36.75 11.91 11.31
C THR A 73 36.55 12.73 12.58
N TYR A 74 37.51 12.66 13.47
CA TYR A 74 37.57 13.40 14.73
C TYR A 74 38.55 14.56 14.61
N ARG A 75 38.18 15.72 15.13
CA ARG A 75 39.01 16.93 15.19
C ARG A 75 39.51 17.10 16.61
N CYS A 76 40.82 17.24 16.77
CA CYS A 76 41.43 17.74 18.00
C CYS A 76 41.87 19.19 17.76
N GLN A 77 41.56 20.10 18.68
CA GLN A 77 41.89 21.52 18.58
C GLN A 77 42.41 22.08 19.90
N THR A 78 43.28 23.09 19.85
CA THR A 78 43.78 23.75 21.07
C THR A 78 42.73 24.70 21.67
N SER A 79 42.50 24.64 22.99
CA SER A 79 41.57 25.52 23.71
C SER A 79 41.99 27.00 23.67
N GLN A 80 40.99 27.88 23.60
CA GLN A 80 41.17 29.35 23.51
C GLN A 80 41.44 30.02 24.86
N TYR A 81 41.10 29.38 25.99
CA TYR A 81 41.10 30.02 27.31
C TYR A 81 42.47 30.07 28.01
N ASN A 82 43.53 29.53 27.40
CA ASN A 82 44.88 29.51 27.98
C ASN A 82 45.69 30.81 27.76
N GLY A 83 45.02 31.94 27.50
CA GLY A 83 45.65 33.27 27.45
C GLY A 83 46.51 33.57 26.22
N PHE A 84 46.50 32.70 25.20
CA PHE A 84 47.10 32.97 23.90
C PHE A 84 46.02 33.53 22.96
N ASN A 85 46.11 34.80 22.57
CA ASN A 85 45.35 35.40 21.47
C ASN A 85 45.83 34.88 20.09
N VAL A 86 45.98 33.56 19.97
CA VAL A 86 46.55 32.88 18.80
C VAL A 86 45.46 31.97 18.21
N LYS A 87 45.35 31.96 16.88
CA LYS A 87 44.40 31.12 16.15
C LYS A 87 44.55 29.65 16.59
N PRO A 88 43.45 28.95 16.93
CA PRO A 88 43.49 27.55 17.34
C PRO A 88 44.20 26.69 16.28
N ARG A 89 45.05 25.76 16.73
CA ARG A 89 45.62 24.72 15.87
C ARG A 89 44.71 23.50 15.92
N GLU A 90 44.49 22.89 14.77
CA GLU A 90 43.63 21.71 14.61
C GLU A 90 44.35 20.60 13.85
N ALA A 91 43.97 19.36 14.15
CA ALA A 91 44.41 18.18 13.43
C ALA A 91 43.26 17.15 13.40
N LEU A 92 43.31 16.25 12.41
CA LEU A 92 42.24 15.29 12.13
C LEU A 92 42.73 13.85 12.34
N VAL A 93 41.90 13.04 12.98
CA VAL A 93 42.12 11.61 13.19
C VAL A 93 40.94 10.84 12.63
N GLN A 94 41.18 9.87 11.76
CA GLN A 94 40.12 9.05 11.18
C GLN A 94 39.94 7.75 11.98
N LEU A 95 38.71 7.44 12.38
CA LEU A 95 38.33 6.19 13.04
C LEU A 95 37.49 5.33 12.09
N ILE A 96 37.89 4.07 11.91
CA ILE A 96 37.19 3.06 11.11
C ILE A 96 36.77 1.90 12.00
N VAL A 97 35.46 1.71 12.19
CA VAL A 97 34.92 0.63 13.01
C VAL A 97 34.52 -0.56 12.12
N GLN A 98 35.22 -1.68 12.28
CA GLN A 98 34.94 -2.93 11.61
C GLN A 98 33.82 -3.68 12.34
N TYR A 99 32.82 -4.14 11.59
CA TYR A 99 31.71 -4.94 12.10
C TYR A 99 31.47 -6.16 11.20
N LEU A 100 30.86 -7.19 11.77
CA LEU A 100 30.51 -8.41 11.04
C LEU A 100 29.20 -8.19 10.29
N HIS A 101 29.20 -8.30 8.96
CA HIS A 101 27.97 -8.31 8.16
C HIS A 101 27.68 -9.75 7.71
N LEU A 102 26.66 -10.37 8.31
CA LEU A 102 26.18 -11.68 7.91
C LEU A 102 25.29 -11.54 6.67
N THR A 103 25.82 -11.87 5.50
CA THR A 103 25.03 -11.92 4.25
C THR A 103 24.65 -13.37 3.97
N ARG A 104 23.39 -13.75 4.16
CA ARG A 104 22.84 -15.04 3.74
C ARG A 104 22.36 -14.91 2.30
N GLN A 105 22.93 -15.68 1.37
CA GLN A 105 22.42 -15.79 0.00
C GLN A 105 21.85 -17.18 -0.25
N ASN A 106 20.60 -17.24 -0.72
CA ASN A 106 19.91 -18.48 -1.10
C ASN A 106 19.95 -18.63 -2.62
N LEU A 107 20.59 -19.70 -3.11
CA LEU A 107 20.67 -20.02 -4.54
C LEU A 107 19.80 -21.24 -4.86
N SER A 108 18.94 -21.12 -5.88
CA SER A 108 18.17 -22.23 -6.45
C SER A 108 18.81 -22.68 -7.77
N VAL A 109 18.98 -23.99 -7.97
CA VAL A 109 19.69 -24.56 -9.14
C VAL A 109 18.82 -25.57 -9.87
N LYS A 110 18.81 -25.50 -11.21
CA LYS A 110 18.22 -26.50 -12.12
C LYS A 110 19.09 -27.76 -12.17
N LYS A 111 18.48 -28.96 -12.15
CA LYS A 111 19.23 -30.21 -12.29
C LYS A 111 19.66 -30.39 -13.76
N ASN A 112 20.99 -30.33 -14.00
CA ASN A 112 21.78 -30.58 -15.23
C ASN A 112 22.70 -29.41 -15.69
N GLU A 113 22.85 -28.34 -14.91
CA GLU A 113 23.93 -27.35 -15.14
C GLU A 113 24.91 -27.41 -13.96
N ASP A 114 26.18 -27.76 -14.25
CA ASP A 114 27.28 -27.67 -13.30
C ASP A 114 27.48 -26.18 -12.95
N VAL A 115 27.44 -25.84 -11.66
CA VAL A 115 27.59 -24.45 -11.20
C VAL A 115 29.04 -24.23 -10.79
N GLU A 116 29.77 -23.41 -11.56
CA GLU A 116 30.99 -22.77 -11.05
C GLU A 116 30.62 -21.70 -10.02
N PRO A 117 31.26 -21.69 -8.82
CA PRO A 117 31.07 -20.62 -7.86
C PRO A 117 31.67 -19.32 -8.39
N LEU A 118 30.82 -18.32 -8.67
CA LEU A 118 31.22 -16.94 -8.97
C LEU A 118 32.07 -16.35 -7.84
N THR A 119 33.39 -16.35 -8.01
CA THR A 119 34.30 -15.52 -7.21
C THR A 119 34.64 -14.26 -8.00
N LYS A 120 33.76 -13.25 -7.94
CA LYS A 120 34.11 -11.89 -8.37
C LYS A 120 33.81 -10.92 -7.23
N ALA A 121 34.83 -10.59 -6.45
CA ALA A 121 34.81 -9.43 -5.56
C ALA A 121 34.91 -8.19 -6.46
N ASP A 122 33.79 -7.47 -6.62
CA ASP A 122 33.78 -6.27 -7.46
C ASP A 122 34.51 -5.11 -6.77
N ARG A 123 35.38 -4.45 -7.53
CA ARG A 123 36.22 -3.34 -7.08
C ARG A 123 35.51 -2.07 -7.55
N SER A 124 35.11 -1.23 -6.59
CA SER A 124 34.73 0.17 -6.77
C SER A 124 33.55 0.49 -7.69
N SER A 125 32.54 1.11 -7.09
CA SER A 125 31.70 2.14 -7.67
C SER A 125 32.49 3.17 -8.49
N VAL A 126 32.47 3.06 -9.82
CA VAL A 126 32.54 4.16 -10.81
C VAL A 126 31.75 3.68 -12.04
N GLY A 127 30.83 4.50 -12.54
CA GLY A 127 29.68 4.08 -13.35
C GLY A 127 29.92 3.62 -14.80
N TRP A 128 28.77 3.59 -15.51
CA TRP A 128 28.47 3.25 -16.91
C TRP A 128 27.98 1.80 -17.18
N ALA A 129 26.66 1.67 -17.40
CA ALA A 129 26.07 0.62 -18.26
C ALA A 129 26.49 0.89 -19.74
N PRO A 130 26.43 -0.06 -20.72
CA PRO A 130 25.43 -1.13 -20.87
C PRO A 130 25.89 -2.49 -21.51
N SER A 131 25.01 -3.49 -21.40
CA SER A 131 24.75 -4.59 -22.38
C SER A 131 25.74 -5.76 -22.60
N HIS A 132 25.13 -6.92 -22.88
CA HIS A 132 25.60 -8.16 -23.52
C HIS A 132 26.09 -9.37 -22.69
N GLN A 133 25.51 -10.51 -23.09
CA GLN A 133 25.69 -11.90 -22.69
C GLN A 133 27.14 -12.40 -22.80
N VAL A 134 27.56 -13.31 -21.92
CA VAL A 134 28.45 -14.41 -22.30
C VAL A 134 27.99 -15.69 -21.59
N MET A 135 27.62 -16.66 -22.42
CA MET A 135 27.44 -18.08 -22.15
C MET A 135 28.77 -18.76 -22.53
N SER A 136 29.33 -19.66 -21.72
CA SER A 136 30.38 -20.58 -22.20
C SER A 136 30.27 -21.93 -21.52
N PHE A 137 29.86 -22.92 -22.31
CA PHE A 137 29.96 -24.35 -22.05
C PHE A 137 31.38 -24.83 -22.36
N ILE A 138 31.96 -25.72 -21.54
CA ILE A 138 32.88 -26.76 -22.03
C ILE A 138 32.50 -28.09 -21.37
N SER A 139 32.06 -29.00 -22.22
CA SER A 139 31.87 -30.42 -21.93
C SER A 139 33.20 -31.15 -21.79
N SER A 140 33.16 -32.29 -21.12
CA SER A 140 34.09 -33.42 -21.17
C SER A 140 35.36 -33.33 -20.30
N GLY A 141 35.42 -34.27 -19.35
CA GLY A 141 36.68 -34.81 -18.84
C GLY A 141 37.30 -34.04 -17.68
N TRP A 142 37.18 -34.61 -16.48
CA TRP A 142 38.16 -34.58 -15.38
C TRP A 142 39.06 -33.34 -15.28
N LEU A 143 38.84 -32.48 -14.28
CA LEU A 143 39.95 -31.66 -13.78
C LEU A 143 39.86 -31.41 -12.26
N THR A 144 40.84 -32.00 -11.58
CA THR A 144 41.42 -31.56 -10.31
C THR A 144 41.92 -30.12 -10.47
N LEU A 145 41.56 -29.19 -9.58
CA LEU A 145 42.14 -27.84 -9.58
C LEU A 145 42.65 -27.42 -8.20
N CYS A 146 43.84 -27.92 -7.90
CA CYS A 146 44.90 -27.14 -7.25
C CYS A 146 45.94 -26.82 -8.34
N SER A 147 46.27 -25.56 -8.60
CA SER A 147 47.52 -25.23 -9.32
C SER A 147 47.98 -23.79 -9.07
N PHE A 148 49.24 -23.69 -8.61
CA PHE A 148 50.09 -22.50 -8.56
C PHE A 148 50.49 -22.04 -9.97
N ALA A 149 50.80 -20.74 -10.13
CA ALA A 149 51.67 -20.26 -11.22
C ALA A 149 52.58 -19.15 -10.70
N ASN A 150 53.88 -19.36 -10.88
CA ASN A 150 55.00 -18.52 -10.47
C ASN A 150 55.81 -18.24 -11.76
N GLU A 151 56.11 -16.98 -12.10
CA GLU A 151 57.33 -16.49 -12.81
C GLU A 151 57.22 -14.98 -13.16
N SER A 152 58.32 -14.25 -12.98
CA SER A 152 58.52 -12.77 -12.97
C SER A 152 59.26 -12.30 -14.26
N PRO A 153 59.76 -11.03 -14.52
CA PRO A 153 60.10 -9.92 -13.60
C PRO A 153 59.87 -8.44 -14.08
N ALA A 154 59.43 -7.55 -13.17
CA ALA A 154 59.86 -6.14 -13.05
C ALA A 154 59.42 -5.57 -11.67
N LEU A 155 60.36 -4.99 -10.92
CA LEU A 155 60.30 -4.56 -9.50
C LEU A 155 59.74 -3.12 -9.31
N PRO A 156 59.52 -2.59 -8.08
CA PRO A 156 58.98 -3.19 -6.84
C PRO A 156 57.94 -2.30 -6.10
N SER A 157 57.39 -2.84 -5.01
CA SER A 157 56.81 -2.17 -3.82
C SER A 157 55.34 -1.71 -3.82
N CYS A 158 54.46 -2.65 -3.42
CA CYS A 158 53.57 -2.43 -2.26
C CYS A 158 53.46 -3.75 -1.49
N LEU A 159 53.74 -3.69 -0.18
CA LEU A 159 53.76 -4.82 0.74
C LEU A 159 52.34 -5.32 1.08
N LEU A 160 52.24 -6.65 1.22
CA LEU A 160 51.27 -7.44 1.99
C LEU A 160 49.81 -7.50 1.52
N ALA A 161 49.47 -8.60 0.84
CA ALA A 161 48.39 -9.51 1.24
C ALA A 161 48.44 -10.79 0.38
N ASP A 162 48.71 -11.94 1.01
CA ASP A 162 48.55 -13.26 0.40
C ASP A 162 47.15 -13.42 -0.22
N PRO A 163 46.98 -14.07 -1.39
CA PRO A 163 45.66 -14.40 -1.92
C PRO A 163 44.91 -15.33 -0.96
N PRO A 164 43.59 -15.18 -0.80
CA PRO A 164 42.83 -15.93 0.21
C PRO A 164 42.78 -17.42 -0.14
N ALA A 165 43.33 -18.26 0.74
CA ALA A 165 43.16 -19.71 0.70
C ALA A 165 41.72 -20.09 1.09
N VAL A 166 41.05 -20.86 0.23
CA VAL A 166 39.72 -21.44 0.46
C VAL A 166 39.90 -22.95 0.62
N GLU A 167 39.48 -23.53 1.74
CA GLU A 167 39.38 -24.99 1.89
C GLU A 167 37.95 -25.43 1.57
N PRO A 168 37.72 -26.18 0.47
CA PRO A 168 36.45 -26.84 0.24
C PRO A 168 36.33 -28.09 1.11
N THR A 169 35.33 -28.13 2.00
CA THR A 169 34.90 -29.37 2.65
C THR A 169 34.00 -30.14 1.69
N PHE A 170 34.54 -31.11 0.97
CA PHE A 170 33.73 -32.01 0.13
C PHE A 170 33.04 -33.06 1.03
N LEU A 171 31.71 -33.15 0.94
CA LEU A 171 30.99 -34.36 1.34
C LEU A 171 30.34 -34.91 0.07
N GLU A 172 30.54 -36.19 -0.21
CA GLU A 172 29.95 -36.88 -1.35
C GLU A 172 28.44 -37.01 -1.12
N ILE A 173 27.62 -36.18 -1.79
CA ILE A 173 26.16 -36.16 -1.52
C ILE A 173 25.45 -37.10 -2.49
N ARG A 174 25.10 -38.29 -2.00
CA ARG A 174 24.16 -39.18 -2.69
C ARG A 174 22.80 -38.47 -2.80
N GLN A 175 22.36 -38.27 -4.04
CA GLN A 175 21.13 -37.60 -4.43
C GLN A 175 19.89 -38.25 -3.79
N GLY A 176 19.41 -37.68 -2.69
CA GLY A 176 18.11 -38.00 -2.10
C GLY A 176 17.08 -36.91 -2.44
N GLN A 177 15.92 -37.32 -2.96
CA GLN A 177 14.79 -36.44 -3.30
C GLN A 177 14.46 -35.46 -2.17
N GLY A 178 14.40 -34.15 -2.50
CA GLY A 178 13.66 -33.16 -1.73
C GLY A 178 14.33 -32.55 -0.50
N ARG A 179 15.64 -32.73 -0.27
CA ARG A 179 16.36 -32.06 0.83
C ARG A 179 17.28 -30.95 0.32
N SER A 180 17.15 -29.75 0.88
CA SER A 180 18.08 -28.63 0.68
C SER A 180 19.46 -29.00 1.21
N ILE A 181 20.52 -28.64 0.49
CA ILE A 181 21.90 -28.90 0.88
C ILE A 181 22.54 -27.57 1.28
N THR A 182 22.93 -27.44 2.54
CA THR A 182 23.66 -26.25 3.01
C THR A 182 25.16 -26.49 2.85
N MET A 183 25.87 -25.63 2.12
CA MET A 183 27.32 -25.72 1.94
C MET A 183 27.98 -24.44 2.46
N SER A 184 28.49 -24.48 3.69
CA SER A 184 29.16 -23.34 4.30
C SER A 184 30.61 -23.22 3.82
N CYS A 185 30.98 -22.08 3.25
CA CYS A 185 32.37 -21.77 2.91
C CYS A 185 32.97 -20.82 3.96
N ARG A 186 34.10 -21.18 4.55
CA ARG A 186 34.80 -20.31 5.50
C ARG A 186 35.97 -19.64 4.79
N VAL A 187 35.94 -18.32 4.65
CA VAL A 187 37.11 -17.58 4.13
C VAL A 187 38.13 -17.49 5.26
N LEU A 188 39.24 -18.23 5.13
CA LEU A 188 40.22 -18.39 6.21
C LEU A 188 41.13 -17.15 6.38
N ARG A 189 41.27 -16.31 5.34
CA ARG A 189 42.04 -15.06 5.38
C ARG A 189 41.34 -13.91 4.65
N ALA A 190 40.41 -13.27 5.35
CA ALA A 190 40.03 -11.88 5.13
C ALA A 190 40.02 -11.24 6.51
N TYR A 191 40.46 -9.99 6.67
CA TYR A 191 40.35 -9.30 7.96
C TYR A 191 39.35 -8.14 7.82
N PRO A 192 38.24 -8.14 8.58
CA PRO A 192 37.82 -9.18 9.53
C PRO A 192 37.43 -10.49 8.81
N THR A 193 37.58 -11.63 9.51
CA THR A 193 37.26 -12.97 8.99
C THR A 193 35.81 -13.03 8.56
N ARG A 194 35.57 -13.05 7.25
CA ARG A 194 34.24 -13.23 6.65
C ARG A 194 33.94 -14.72 6.59
N VAL A 195 32.96 -15.19 7.35
CA VAL A 195 32.38 -16.52 7.12
C VAL A 195 31.23 -16.32 6.13
N LEU A 196 31.42 -16.76 4.88
CA LEU A 196 30.40 -16.67 3.83
C LEU A 196 29.66 -18.01 3.76
N THR A 197 28.53 -18.09 4.44
CA THR A 197 27.69 -19.29 4.40
C THR A 197 26.77 -19.22 3.18
N TYR A 198 26.98 -20.12 2.22
CA TYR A 198 26.08 -20.32 1.09
C TYR A 198 25.09 -21.46 1.40
N GLU A 199 23.82 -21.26 1.08
CA GLU A 199 22.81 -22.32 1.18
C GLU A 199 22.28 -22.64 -0.21
N TRP A 200 22.51 -23.87 -0.68
CA TRP A 200 22.09 -24.33 -1.99
C TRP A 200 20.78 -25.10 -1.87
N ARG A 201 19.69 -24.51 -2.35
CA ARG A 201 18.38 -25.16 -2.35
C ARG A 201 18.15 -25.81 -3.71
N LEU A 202 18.35 -27.12 -3.80
CA LEU A 202 18.04 -27.87 -5.02
C LEU A 202 16.53 -27.85 -5.29
N GLY A 203 16.14 -27.32 -6.46
CA GLY A 203 14.80 -27.50 -7.04
C GLY A 203 13.63 -26.75 -6.38
N LYS A 204 13.85 -25.93 -5.35
CA LYS A 204 12.77 -25.15 -4.73
C LYS A 204 12.56 -23.82 -5.46
N ALA A 205 11.40 -23.64 -6.08
CA ALA A 205 11.04 -22.41 -6.77
C ALA A 205 11.03 -21.22 -5.80
N TYR A 206 11.51 -20.06 -6.26
CA TYR A 206 11.45 -18.82 -5.50
C TYR A 206 9.99 -18.40 -5.24
N ALA A 207 9.77 -17.63 -4.17
CA ALA A 207 8.44 -17.15 -3.83
C ALA A 207 7.88 -16.21 -4.90
N PRO A 208 6.56 -16.26 -5.18
CA PRO A 208 5.94 -15.28 -6.05
C PRO A 208 5.87 -13.91 -5.34
N GLU A 209 5.82 -12.85 -6.13
CA GLU A 209 5.82 -11.47 -5.67
C GLU A 209 4.44 -10.86 -5.93
N PHE A 210 3.69 -10.55 -4.89
CA PHE A 210 2.37 -9.93 -5.03
C PHE A 210 2.50 -8.51 -5.60
N TYR A 211 1.57 -8.16 -6.49
CA TYR A 211 1.44 -6.81 -7.00
C TYR A 211 0.48 -6.01 -6.11
N TYR A 212 0.93 -4.83 -5.66
CA TYR A 212 0.21 -3.99 -4.68
C TYR A 212 -0.40 -2.73 -5.28
N ASP A 213 0.05 -2.30 -6.47
CA ASP A 213 -0.26 -0.97 -7.03
C ASP A 213 -1.57 -0.91 -7.84
N THR A 214 -2.45 -1.90 -7.70
CA THR A 214 -3.74 -1.97 -8.39
C THR A 214 -4.90 -2.06 -7.41
N TYR A 215 -5.99 -1.38 -7.75
CA TYR A 215 -7.27 -1.52 -7.06
C TYR A 215 -7.88 -2.88 -7.41
N ASN A 216 -7.79 -3.81 -6.47
CA ASN A 216 -8.12 -5.21 -6.70
C ASN A 216 -9.52 -5.69 -6.29
N PRO A 217 -10.43 -4.93 -5.62
CA PRO A 217 -11.79 -5.41 -5.42
C PRO A 217 -12.60 -5.32 -6.73
N LEU A 218 -13.07 -6.45 -7.22
CA LEU A 218 -13.98 -6.53 -8.35
C LEU A 218 -15.40 -6.19 -7.88
N TRP A 219 -16.02 -5.20 -8.52
CA TRP A 219 -17.39 -4.79 -8.22
C TRP A 219 -18.36 -5.96 -8.41
N GLN A 220 -19.23 -6.18 -7.43
CA GLN A 220 -20.33 -7.15 -7.52
C GLN A 220 -21.60 -6.52 -6.95
N ASN A 221 -22.72 -6.69 -7.66
CA ASN A 221 -24.06 -6.27 -7.25
C ASN A 221 -24.65 -7.20 -6.17
N ARG A 222 -23.88 -7.50 -5.11
CA ARG A 222 -24.30 -8.32 -3.97
C ARG A 222 -23.93 -7.61 -2.66
N PRO A 223 -24.86 -7.49 -1.70
CA PRO A 223 -24.65 -6.71 -0.48
C PRO A 223 -23.55 -7.30 0.40
N ARG A 224 -23.51 -8.63 0.56
CA ARG A 224 -22.62 -9.32 1.51
C ARG A 224 -21.30 -9.83 0.95
N VAL A 225 -21.16 -9.86 -0.37
CA VAL A 225 -20.07 -10.58 -1.04
C VAL A 225 -19.29 -9.63 -1.95
N TYR A 226 -17.98 -9.81 -2.02
CA TYR A 226 -17.11 -9.14 -2.97
C TYR A 226 -16.19 -10.15 -3.67
N SER A 227 -15.58 -9.72 -4.78
CA SER A 227 -14.54 -10.47 -5.46
C SER A 227 -13.23 -9.69 -5.44
N TYR A 228 -12.10 -10.38 -5.56
CA TYR A 228 -10.77 -9.79 -5.48
C TYR A 228 -9.88 -10.30 -6.62
N SER A 229 -9.40 -9.40 -7.47
CA SER A 229 -8.42 -9.68 -8.52
C SER A 229 -7.03 -9.77 -7.91
N LEU A 230 -6.60 -10.99 -7.57
CA LEU A 230 -5.26 -11.26 -7.07
C LEU A 230 -4.25 -11.17 -8.21
N GLN A 231 -3.17 -10.40 -8.00
CA GLN A 231 -2.12 -10.21 -9.01
C GLN A 231 -0.74 -10.48 -8.42
N TRP A 232 0.11 -11.16 -9.18
CA TRP A 232 1.49 -11.46 -8.78
C TRP A 232 2.40 -11.68 -9.99
N THR A 233 3.71 -11.64 -9.75
CA THR A 233 4.74 -12.09 -10.69
C THR A 233 5.52 -13.25 -10.09
N GLN A 234 6.18 -14.06 -10.91
CA GLN A 234 7.08 -15.10 -10.43
C GLN A 234 8.50 -14.55 -10.27
N MET A 235 9.07 -14.64 -9.07
CA MET A 235 10.48 -14.31 -8.87
C MET A 235 11.36 -15.34 -9.59
N ASN A 236 12.30 -14.85 -10.41
CA ASN A 236 13.30 -15.65 -11.13
C ASN A 236 12.78 -17.00 -11.69
N PRO A 237 11.77 -16.99 -12.59
CA PRO A 237 11.11 -18.21 -13.07
C PRO A 237 12.06 -19.18 -13.78
N ASN A 238 13.16 -18.65 -14.35
CA ASN A 238 14.15 -19.43 -15.08
C ASN A 238 15.24 -20.07 -14.20
N ALA A 239 15.27 -19.77 -12.89
CA ALA A 239 16.28 -20.33 -11.97
C ALA A 239 15.99 -21.78 -11.57
N VAL A 240 14.76 -22.25 -11.77
CA VAL A 240 14.31 -23.61 -11.47
C VAL A 240 13.52 -24.18 -12.64
N ASP A 241 13.11 -25.44 -12.52
CA ASP A 241 12.19 -26.01 -13.48
C ASP A 241 10.86 -25.28 -13.55
N ARG A 242 10.23 -25.36 -14.73
CA ARG A 242 9.03 -24.59 -15.04
C ARG A 242 7.97 -24.77 -13.95
N ILE A 243 7.31 -23.67 -13.62
CA ILE A 243 6.17 -23.67 -12.71
C ILE A 243 4.99 -24.34 -13.43
N LEU A 244 4.46 -25.41 -12.85
CA LEU A 244 3.33 -26.17 -13.38
C LEU A 244 1.99 -25.62 -12.85
N ALA A 245 1.99 -25.19 -11.60
CA ALA A 245 0.81 -24.65 -10.93
C ALA A 245 1.20 -23.76 -9.74
N TYR A 246 0.23 -23.03 -9.20
CA TYR A 246 0.31 -22.41 -7.88
C TYR A 246 -0.71 -23.04 -6.94
N ARG A 247 -0.30 -23.41 -5.74
CA ARG A 247 -1.23 -23.71 -4.65
C ARG A 247 -1.67 -22.41 -3.99
N LEU A 248 -2.93 -22.07 -4.18
CA LEU A 248 -3.62 -20.96 -3.56
C LEU A 248 -4.26 -21.45 -2.26
N GLY A 249 -3.80 -20.92 -1.13
CA GLY A 249 -4.45 -21.06 0.17
C GLY A 249 -5.19 -19.78 0.54
N ILE A 250 -6.44 -19.89 1.02
CA ILE A 250 -7.23 -18.76 1.51
C ILE A 250 -7.75 -19.12 2.90
N ARG A 251 -7.65 -18.18 3.85
CA ARG A 251 -8.33 -18.27 5.13
C ARG A 251 -8.84 -16.91 5.57
N GLN A 252 -9.93 -16.89 6.31
CA GLN A 252 -10.39 -15.67 6.97
C GLN A 252 -9.39 -15.30 8.08
N ALA A 253 -9.09 -14.01 8.23
CA ALA A 253 -8.18 -13.52 9.25
C ALA A 253 -8.67 -13.93 10.66
N GLY A 254 -7.80 -14.58 11.44
CA GLY A 254 -8.12 -15.13 12.76
C GLY A 254 -8.60 -16.58 12.78
N GLN A 255 -8.91 -17.18 11.62
CA GLN A 255 -9.19 -18.62 11.52
C GLN A 255 -7.91 -19.43 11.31
N GLN A 256 -7.91 -20.69 11.76
CA GLN A 256 -6.76 -21.59 11.61
C GLN A 256 -6.78 -22.39 10.31
N ARG A 257 -7.98 -22.70 9.78
CA ARG A 257 -8.15 -23.60 8.64
C ARG A 257 -7.91 -22.86 7.32
N TRP A 258 -7.10 -23.45 6.44
CA TRP A 258 -6.91 -23.01 5.06
C TRP A 258 -7.86 -23.75 4.13
N TRP A 259 -8.48 -23.02 3.22
CA TRP A 259 -9.07 -23.56 2.00
C TRP A 259 -8.02 -23.52 0.89
N GLU A 260 -7.84 -24.61 0.16
CA GLU A 260 -6.77 -24.74 -0.84
C GLU A 260 -7.32 -25.07 -2.22
N GLN A 261 -6.74 -24.44 -3.25
CA GLN A 261 -7.03 -24.66 -4.65
C GLN A 261 -5.74 -24.61 -5.47
N GLU A 262 -5.65 -25.37 -6.56
CA GLU A 262 -4.54 -25.28 -7.50
C GLU A 262 -4.90 -24.44 -8.73
N ILE A 263 -4.01 -23.50 -9.08
CA ILE A 263 -4.08 -22.66 -10.28
C ILE A 263 -3.07 -23.20 -11.27
N THR A 264 -3.53 -23.89 -12.31
CA THR A 264 -2.65 -24.47 -13.34
C THR A 264 -2.06 -23.38 -14.24
N VAL A 265 -0.76 -23.47 -14.53
CA VAL A 265 -0.06 -22.54 -15.42
C VAL A 265 0.19 -23.22 -16.77
N ASN A 266 -0.25 -22.57 -17.84
CA ASN A 266 -0.03 -23.05 -19.20
C ASN A 266 1.20 -22.36 -19.81
N GLY A 267 2.24 -23.13 -20.13
CA GLY A 267 3.45 -22.60 -20.77
C GLY A 267 4.52 -22.16 -19.77
N ASN A 268 5.48 -21.37 -20.26
CA ASN A 268 6.58 -20.84 -19.46
C ASN A 268 6.30 -19.38 -19.07
N ILE A 269 6.47 -19.05 -17.79
CA ILE A 269 6.29 -17.69 -17.26
C ILE A 269 7.54 -16.86 -17.57
N GLN A 270 7.36 -15.68 -18.19
CA GLN A 270 8.45 -14.73 -18.43
C GLN A 270 8.79 -13.93 -17.17
N LYS A 271 10.04 -13.49 -17.05
CA LYS A 271 10.43 -12.63 -15.92
C LYS A 271 9.70 -11.29 -16.02
N GLY A 272 8.94 -10.94 -14.97
CA GLY A 272 8.11 -9.73 -14.93
C GLY A 272 6.73 -9.87 -15.54
N GLU A 273 6.33 -11.08 -15.98
CA GLU A 273 4.96 -11.35 -16.44
C GLU A 273 3.97 -11.26 -15.28
N LEU A 274 2.93 -10.43 -15.45
CA LEU A 274 1.89 -10.22 -14.45
C LEU A 274 0.77 -11.26 -14.61
N ILE A 275 0.59 -12.09 -13.59
CA ILE A 275 -0.43 -13.13 -13.53
C ILE A 275 -1.60 -12.62 -12.68
N THR A 276 -2.83 -12.88 -13.12
CA THR A 276 -4.06 -12.44 -12.44
C THR A 276 -5.00 -13.63 -12.16
N TYR A 277 -5.61 -13.67 -10.99
CA TYR A 277 -6.61 -14.65 -10.60
C TYR A 277 -7.73 -14.02 -9.77
N ASN A 278 -8.99 -14.32 -10.10
CA ASN A 278 -10.14 -13.74 -9.43
C ASN A 278 -10.62 -14.63 -8.29
N LEU A 279 -10.54 -14.11 -7.07
CA LEU A 279 -11.17 -14.69 -5.89
C LEU A 279 -12.62 -14.24 -5.84
N THR A 280 -13.56 -15.19 -5.71
CA THR A 280 -14.99 -14.92 -5.59
C THR A 280 -15.52 -15.32 -4.21
N GLU A 281 -16.73 -14.90 -3.90
CA GLU A 281 -17.44 -15.34 -2.68
C GLU A 281 -16.80 -14.91 -1.34
N LEU A 282 -16.02 -13.82 -1.35
CA LEU A 282 -15.44 -13.24 -0.13
C LEU A 282 -16.48 -12.40 0.63
N ILE A 283 -16.51 -12.49 1.95
CA ILE A 283 -17.53 -11.84 2.78
C ILE A 283 -17.07 -10.44 3.21
N LYS A 284 -17.92 -9.42 3.05
CA LYS A 284 -17.66 -8.06 3.57
C LYS A 284 -17.94 -7.99 5.08
N PRO A 285 -17.17 -7.23 5.87
CA PRO A 285 -15.94 -6.49 5.55
C PRO A 285 -14.67 -7.30 5.86
N GLU A 286 -14.74 -8.63 5.82
CA GLU A 286 -13.71 -9.49 6.38
C GLU A 286 -12.37 -9.39 5.62
N ALA A 287 -11.30 -9.48 6.38
CA ALA A 287 -9.95 -9.63 5.85
C ALA A 287 -9.64 -11.11 5.66
N TYR A 288 -8.92 -11.43 4.59
CA TYR A 288 -8.48 -12.79 4.27
C TYR A 288 -6.96 -12.82 4.15
N GLU A 289 -6.35 -13.90 4.61
CA GLU A 289 -4.97 -14.22 4.32
C GLU A 289 -4.91 -15.15 3.12
N VAL A 290 -4.13 -14.75 2.12
CA VAL A 290 -3.93 -15.47 0.88
C VAL A 290 -2.48 -15.92 0.80
N ARG A 291 -2.28 -17.22 0.64
CA ARG A 291 -0.99 -17.87 0.46
C ARG A 291 -0.85 -18.34 -0.98
N LEU A 292 0.26 -18.04 -1.64
CA LEU A 292 0.61 -18.62 -2.94
C LEU A 292 1.93 -19.40 -2.82
N THR A 293 1.90 -20.66 -3.25
CA THR A 293 3.07 -21.55 -3.31
C THR A 293 3.26 -22.06 -4.74
N PRO A 294 4.40 -21.80 -5.42
CA PRO A 294 4.65 -22.33 -6.75
C PRO A 294 4.90 -23.84 -6.68
N ILE A 295 4.41 -24.59 -7.66
CA ILE A 295 4.61 -26.03 -7.78
C ILE A 295 5.41 -26.31 -9.04
N THR A 296 6.49 -27.06 -8.89
CA THR A 296 7.30 -27.59 -10.00
C THR A 296 7.18 -29.11 -10.04
N ARG A 297 7.81 -29.74 -11.03
CA ARG A 297 7.94 -31.21 -11.08
C ARG A 297 8.68 -31.82 -9.88
N PHE A 298 9.37 -31.02 -9.06
CA PHE A 298 10.07 -31.47 -7.84
C PHE A 298 9.30 -31.16 -6.56
N GLY A 299 8.13 -30.53 -6.65
CA GLY A 299 7.30 -30.18 -5.51
C GLY A 299 7.16 -28.68 -5.29
N GLU A 300 6.83 -28.32 -4.05
CA GLU A 300 6.47 -26.97 -3.63
C GLU A 300 7.67 -26.06 -3.42
N GLY A 301 7.57 -24.86 -3.99
CA GLY A 301 8.48 -23.74 -3.84
C GLY A 301 8.32 -23.00 -2.51
N ASP A 302 8.99 -21.85 -2.39
CA ASP A 302 8.80 -20.93 -1.28
C ASP A 302 7.44 -20.22 -1.40
N SER A 303 6.69 -20.14 -0.30
CA SER A 303 5.37 -19.52 -0.28
C SER A 303 5.45 -18.05 0.09
N THR A 304 4.56 -17.25 -0.49
CA THR A 304 4.31 -15.86 -0.07
C THR A 304 2.91 -15.73 0.52
N ILE A 305 2.72 -14.80 1.46
CA ILE A 305 1.43 -14.55 2.10
C ILE A 305 1.09 -13.06 2.00
N ARG A 306 -0.17 -12.77 1.67
CA ARG A 306 -0.73 -11.42 1.63
C ARG A 306 -2.04 -11.37 2.38
N VAL A 307 -2.23 -10.30 3.16
CA VAL A 307 -3.54 -9.97 3.71
C VAL A 307 -4.29 -9.14 2.67
N ILE A 308 -5.45 -9.64 2.22
CA ILE A 308 -6.40 -8.87 1.40
C ILE A 308 -7.53 -8.37 2.30
N LYS A 309 -7.96 -7.14 2.06
CA LYS A 309 -9.06 -6.52 2.78
C LYS A 309 -10.06 -6.01 1.78
N TYR A 310 -11.33 -6.02 2.17
CA TYR A 310 -12.33 -5.27 1.46
C TYR A 310 -11.95 -3.78 1.47
N SER A 311 -11.78 -3.22 0.28
CA SER A 311 -11.78 -1.79 0.02
C SER A 311 -12.95 -1.57 -0.92
N ALA A 312 -13.78 -0.55 -0.70
CA ALA A 312 -14.86 -0.29 -1.64
C ALA A 312 -14.24 0.04 -3.01
N PRO A 313 -14.77 -0.50 -4.12
CA PRO A 313 -14.17 -0.30 -5.44
C PRO A 313 -14.13 1.18 -5.79
N VAL A 314 -12.92 1.72 -5.95
CA VAL A 314 -12.72 2.98 -6.69
C VAL A 314 -12.95 2.62 -8.15
N ASN A 315 -14.11 2.99 -8.67
CA ASN A 315 -14.54 2.60 -10.00
C ASN A 315 -13.66 3.27 -11.07
N PRO A 316 -12.92 2.51 -11.91
CA PRO A 316 -12.17 3.09 -13.03
C PRO A 316 -13.09 3.66 -14.13
N HIS A 317 -14.39 3.31 -14.14
CA HIS A 317 -15.42 3.91 -15.00
C HIS A 317 -16.75 3.95 -14.24
N LEU A 318 -17.09 5.08 -13.59
CA LEU A 318 -18.32 5.26 -12.79
C LEU A 318 -19.61 4.99 -13.60
N ARG A 319 -19.96 3.73 -13.87
CA ARG A 319 -21.21 3.34 -14.53
C ARG A 319 -22.37 3.36 -13.54
N GLU A 320 -22.12 2.88 -12.33
CA GLU A 320 -23.10 2.81 -11.26
C GLU A 320 -22.39 2.85 -9.88
N PHE A 321 -22.97 3.56 -8.94
CA PHE A 321 -22.62 3.62 -7.52
C PHE A 321 -23.91 3.59 -6.70
N HIS A 322 -23.92 2.84 -5.60
CA HIS A 322 -25.05 2.78 -4.67
C HIS A 322 -24.54 2.64 -3.23
N CYS A 323 -25.10 3.44 -2.33
CA CYS A 323 -24.79 3.43 -0.91
C CYS A 323 -26.06 3.64 -0.07
N GLY A 324 -26.51 2.57 0.58
CA GLY A 324 -27.60 2.62 1.57
C GLY A 324 -27.11 2.60 3.03
N PHE A 325 -25.84 2.96 3.28
CA PHE A 325 -25.25 3.09 4.63
C PHE A 325 -25.28 1.87 5.57
N GLU A 326 -25.75 0.71 5.12
CA GLU A 326 -25.81 -0.53 5.91
C GLU A 326 -24.43 -1.00 6.43
N ASP A 327 -23.37 -0.83 5.64
CA ASP A 327 -22.00 -1.25 5.99
C ASP A 327 -21.35 -0.36 7.06
N GLY A 328 -20.47 -0.92 7.89
CA GLY A 328 -19.78 -0.21 8.98
C GLY A 328 -18.91 0.95 8.49
N ASN A 329 -18.42 0.88 7.25
CA ASN A 329 -17.54 1.89 6.65
C ASN A 329 -18.28 3.01 5.89
N ILE A 330 -19.61 3.13 6.03
CA ILE A 330 -20.44 4.17 5.40
C ILE A 330 -20.11 4.40 3.91
N CYS A 331 -19.83 3.33 3.16
CA CYS A 331 -19.44 3.36 1.74
C CYS A 331 -18.25 4.29 1.41
N LEU A 332 -17.27 4.42 2.32
CA LEU A 332 -16.11 5.32 2.22
C LEU A 332 -16.47 6.82 2.23
N PHE A 333 -17.68 7.18 2.63
CA PHE A 333 -17.93 8.57 2.98
C PHE A 333 -17.05 8.97 4.17
N THR A 334 -16.64 10.23 4.21
CA THR A 334 -15.79 10.79 5.27
C THR A 334 -16.47 12.02 5.83
N GLN A 335 -16.34 12.22 7.14
CA GLN A 335 -16.74 13.49 7.76
C GLN A 335 -15.76 14.59 7.35
N ASP A 336 -16.27 15.82 7.21
CA ASP A 336 -15.46 17.00 6.99
C ASP A 336 -15.01 17.58 8.33
N ASP A 337 -13.71 17.55 8.61
CA ASP A 337 -13.14 18.05 9.86
C ASP A 337 -13.14 19.58 9.98
N THR A 338 -13.56 20.29 8.93
CA THR A 338 -13.62 21.76 8.92
C THR A 338 -15.03 22.31 9.19
N ASP A 339 -16.02 21.45 9.44
CA ASP A 339 -17.39 21.85 9.79
C ASP A 339 -17.60 22.05 11.30
N ASN A 340 -18.86 22.21 11.73
CA ASN A 340 -19.18 22.39 13.14
C ASN A 340 -19.44 21.07 13.86
N PHE A 341 -19.91 20.04 13.16
CA PHE A 341 -20.22 18.73 13.71
C PHE A 341 -20.47 17.64 12.67
N ASP A 342 -20.38 16.39 13.09
CA ASP A 342 -20.50 15.24 12.19
C ASP A 342 -21.91 14.71 11.96
N TRP A 343 -22.13 14.14 10.76
CA TRP A 343 -23.27 13.25 10.51
C TRP A 343 -23.13 11.96 11.32
N THR A 344 -24.23 11.39 11.79
CA THR A 344 -24.22 10.16 12.59
C THR A 344 -24.90 9.03 11.81
N LYS A 345 -24.29 7.84 11.79
CA LYS A 345 -24.95 6.63 11.30
C LYS A 345 -25.90 6.12 12.37
N GLN A 346 -27.16 5.88 12.02
CA GLN A 346 -28.19 5.48 12.98
C GLN A 346 -29.14 4.44 12.41
N SER A 347 -29.66 3.60 13.31
CA SER A 347 -30.83 2.76 13.05
C SER A 347 -31.90 3.03 14.11
N THR A 348 -33.16 2.76 13.80
CA THR A 348 -34.24 2.90 14.79
C THR A 348 -34.11 1.85 15.90
N ALA A 349 -33.58 0.66 15.61
CA ALA A 349 -33.36 -0.42 16.58
C ALA A 349 -32.31 -0.09 17.65
N THR A 350 -31.28 0.67 17.28
CA THR A 350 -30.19 1.09 18.19
C THR A 350 -30.40 2.50 18.74
N ARG A 351 -31.57 3.09 18.55
CA ARG A 351 -31.85 4.48 18.91
C ARG A 351 -31.90 4.62 20.44
N ASP A 352 -30.89 5.28 21.01
CA ASP A 352 -30.89 5.68 22.42
C ASP A 352 -32.06 6.67 22.67
N THR A 353 -32.72 6.56 23.82
CA THR A 353 -33.91 7.34 24.19
C THR A 353 -33.63 8.81 24.54
N LYS A 354 -32.42 9.32 24.30
CA LYS A 354 -31.94 10.64 24.75
C LYS A 354 -32.14 11.78 23.73
N TYR A 355 -32.95 11.57 22.69
CA TYR A 355 -33.13 12.51 21.57
C TYR A 355 -34.49 13.20 21.56
N THR A 356 -34.65 14.23 20.71
CA THR A 356 -35.90 14.97 20.57
C THR A 356 -37.06 14.06 20.14
N PRO A 357 -38.13 13.96 20.94
CA PRO A 357 -39.31 13.23 20.54
C PRO A 357 -39.89 13.81 19.23
N ASN A 358 -40.40 12.93 18.37
CA ASN A 358 -41.14 13.29 17.15
C ASN A 358 -40.33 13.90 15.98
N THR A 359 -39.00 13.77 15.98
CA THR A 359 -38.14 14.12 14.83
C THR A 359 -37.34 12.94 14.29
N GLY A 360 -36.91 13.08 13.03
CA GLY A 360 -36.19 12.03 12.31
C GLY A 360 -37.08 10.89 11.79
N PRO A 361 -36.53 9.97 10.98
CA PRO A 361 -37.29 8.88 10.38
C PRO A 361 -37.56 7.74 11.38
N ASN A 362 -38.73 7.10 11.25
CA ASN A 362 -39.14 5.98 12.12
C ASN A 362 -38.54 4.63 11.71
N ALA A 363 -37.95 4.54 10.52
CA ALA A 363 -37.29 3.38 9.95
C ALA A 363 -36.36 3.87 8.83
N ASP A 364 -35.47 3.01 8.33
CA ASP A 364 -34.70 3.28 7.10
C ASP A 364 -35.64 3.53 5.90
N ARG A 365 -35.07 3.81 4.72
CA ARG A 365 -35.88 4.02 3.52
C ARG A 365 -36.61 2.76 3.04
N THR A 366 -36.20 1.54 3.42
CA THR A 366 -36.94 0.30 3.12
C THR A 366 -38.13 0.04 4.06
N GLY A 367 -38.23 0.76 5.17
CA GLY A 367 -39.20 0.52 6.24
C GLY A 367 -38.70 -0.47 7.31
N SER A 368 -37.45 -0.91 7.22
CA SER A 368 -36.74 -1.69 8.23
C SER A 368 -36.33 -0.82 9.43
N LYS A 369 -36.64 -1.28 10.64
CA LYS A 369 -36.16 -0.65 11.87
C LYS A 369 -34.68 -0.94 12.16
N GLU A 370 -34.15 -2.00 11.56
CA GLU A 370 -32.75 -2.43 11.70
C GLU A 370 -31.84 -1.81 10.63
N GLY A 371 -32.42 -1.29 9.54
CA GLY A 371 -31.68 -0.61 8.48
C GLY A 371 -31.06 0.70 8.99
N PHE A 372 -29.97 1.09 8.34
CA PHE A 372 -29.16 2.23 8.73
C PHE A 372 -29.28 3.38 7.73
N TYR A 373 -29.24 4.60 8.27
CA TYR A 373 -29.19 5.82 7.49
C TYR A 373 -28.20 6.80 8.14
N MET A 374 -27.81 7.84 7.41
CA MET A 374 -27.04 8.95 7.97
C MET A 374 -27.99 10.07 8.38
N TYR A 375 -27.79 10.66 9.56
CA TYR A 375 -28.60 11.78 10.01
C TYR A 375 -27.80 12.82 10.78
N ILE A 376 -28.29 14.06 10.82
CA ILE A 376 -27.81 15.10 11.71
C ILE A 376 -28.71 15.17 12.95
N GLU A 377 -28.06 15.21 14.11
CA GLU A 377 -28.72 15.39 15.39
C GLU A 377 -28.73 16.88 15.76
N THR A 378 -29.91 17.46 15.93
CA THR A 378 -30.07 18.92 16.13
C THR A 378 -30.26 19.36 17.58
N SER A 379 -30.29 18.42 18.52
CA SER A 379 -30.36 18.72 19.95
C SER A 379 -29.14 19.46 20.51
N ARG A 380 -29.26 19.93 21.75
CA ARG A 380 -28.20 20.69 22.44
C ARG A 380 -26.95 19.80 22.60
N PRO A 381 -25.73 20.33 22.43
CA PRO A 381 -25.35 21.76 22.49
C PRO A 381 -25.33 22.50 21.14
N ARG A 382 -25.89 21.94 20.07
CA ARG A 382 -25.81 22.54 18.73
C ARG A 382 -26.55 23.88 18.63
N LEU A 383 -26.00 24.80 17.84
CA LEU A 383 -26.46 26.19 17.66
C LEU A 383 -27.02 26.45 16.25
N GLU A 384 -27.82 27.51 16.11
CA GLU A 384 -28.54 27.78 14.87
C GLU A 384 -27.54 28.13 13.77
N GLY A 385 -27.72 27.54 12.58
CA GLY A 385 -26.82 27.73 11.45
C GLY A 385 -25.55 26.89 11.49
N GLU A 386 -25.30 26.10 12.53
CA GLU A 386 -24.20 25.13 12.54
C GLU A 386 -24.40 24.07 11.46
N LYS A 387 -23.28 23.60 10.92
CA LYS A 387 -23.22 22.77 9.71
C LYS A 387 -22.52 21.45 9.97
N ALA A 388 -23.02 20.41 9.33
CA ALA A 388 -22.40 19.10 9.21
C ALA A 388 -22.24 18.72 7.75
N ARG A 389 -21.07 18.25 7.35
CA ARG A 389 -20.70 17.92 5.97
C ARG A 389 -20.20 16.49 5.88
N LEU A 390 -20.92 15.69 5.10
CA LEU A 390 -20.52 14.34 4.75
C LEU A 390 -20.01 14.31 3.30
N VAL A 391 -18.76 13.88 3.12
CA VAL A 391 -18.06 13.94 1.84
C VAL A 391 -18.03 12.55 1.21
N SER A 392 -18.44 12.45 -0.06
CA SER A 392 -18.38 11.19 -0.81
C SER A 392 -16.94 10.77 -1.14
N PRO A 393 -16.72 9.51 -1.53
CA PRO A 393 -15.49 9.09 -2.18
C PRO A 393 -15.21 9.91 -3.45
N LEU A 394 -13.95 9.92 -3.87
CA LEU A 394 -13.56 10.54 -5.14
C LEU A 394 -13.98 9.64 -6.30
N PHE A 395 -14.88 10.15 -7.15
CA PHE A 395 -15.32 9.45 -8.35
C PHE A 395 -14.46 9.83 -9.54
N SER A 396 -13.94 8.85 -10.26
CA SER A 396 -13.11 9.07 -11.45
C SER A 396 -13.95 9.01 -12.72
N VAL A 397 -13.84 10.05 -13.54
CA VAL A 397 -14.40 10.10 -14.89
C VAL A 397 -13.29 9.69 -15.85
N ALA A 398 -13.53 8.70 -16.69
CA ALA A 398 -12.48 8.14 -17.55
C ALA A 398 -12.00 9.16 -18.61
N PRO A 399 -10.69 9.19 -18.93
CA PRO A 399 -10.17 10.03 -20.02
C PRO A 399 -10.77 9.60 -21.35
N LYS A 400 -11.29 10.56 -22.12
CA LYS A 400 -11.95 10.29 -23.41
C LYS A 400 -10.94 9.99 -24.52
N ASN A 401 -11.41 9.22 -25.50
CA ASN A 401 -10.77 8.96 -26.79
C ASN A 401 -10.44 10.30 -27.50
N PRO A 402 -9.25 10.49 -28.12
CA PRO A 402 -8.82 11.77 -28.72
C PRO A 402 -9.69 12.33 -29.87
N TYR A 403 -10.77 11.66 -30.28
CA TYR A 403 -11.59 12.02 -31.45
C TYR A 403 -13.05 12.42 -31.14
N GLY A 404 -13.47 12.62 -29.88
CA GLY A 404 -14.87 13.01 -29.62
C GLY A 404 -15.12 13.66 -28.25
N ALA A 405 -15.81 14.80 -28.26
CA ALA A 405 -16.33 15.45 -27.06
C ALA A 405 -17.72 14.91 -26.72
N THR A 406 -17.85 14.09 -25.68
CA THR A 406 -19.17 13.69 -25.15
C THR A 406 -19.20 13.97 -23.65
N ASN A 407 -19.87 15.04 -23.19
CA ASN A 407 -20.08 15.29 -21.75
C ASN A 407 -20.92 14.15 -21.16
N THR A 408 -20.29 13.16 -20.53
CA THR A 408 -21.01 12.07 -19.86
C THR A 408 -21.88 12.65 -18.77
N ALA A 409 -23.19 12.47 -18.93
CA ALA A 409 -24.16 12.82 -17.90
C ALA A 409 -24.25 11.68 -16.89
N TYR A 410 -24.42 12.01 -15.62
CA TYR A 410 -24.78 11.07 -14.58
C TYR A 410 -26.06 11.52 -13.90
N CYS A 411 -26.93 10.57 -13.60
CA CYS A 411 -28.06 10.75 -12.73
C CYS A 411 -27.60 10.48 -11.31
N PHE A 412 -27.45 11.55 -10.54
CA PHE A 412 -27.25 11.48 -9.10
C PHE A 412 -28.62 11.47 -8.42
N SER A 413 -28.85 10.49 -7.54
CA SER A 413 -30.08 10.44 -6.75
C SER A 413 -29.81 9.99 -5.32
N PHE A 414 -30.67 10.41 -4.40
CA PHE A 414 -30.62 10.01 -3.00
C PHE A 414 -31.99 10.19 -2.37
N TYR A 415 -32.22 9.51 -1.26
CA TYR A 415 -33.40 9.73 -0.43
C TYR A 415 -33.05 10.62 0.75
N TYR A 416 -34.00 11.46 1.14
CA TYR A 416 -33.86 12.34 2.28
C TYR A 416 -35.16 12.41 3.10
N HIS A 417 -35.01 12.63 4.39
CA HIS A 417 -36.11 12.78 5.33
C HIS A 417 -35.91 14.06 6.14
N MET A 418 -36.92 14.93 6.14
CA MET A 418 -36.88 16.26 6.74
C MET A 418 -38.22 16.52 7.43
N TYR A 419 -38.36 16.12 8.69
CA TYR A 419 -39.61 16.23 9.45
C TYR A 419 -39.36 16.78 10.85
N GLY A 420 -39.99 17.91 11.15
CA GLY A 420 -39.87 18.61 12.42
C GLY A 420 -40.27 20.08 12.29
N GLN A 421 -40.47 20.76 13.42
CA GLN A 421 -40.84 22.18 13.44
C GLN A 421 -39.66 23.10 13.10
N HIS A 422 -38.44 22.67 13.41
CA HIS A 422 -37.23 23.49 13.33
C HIS A 422 -36.25 22.97 12.28
N ILE A 423 -36.77 22.36 11.22
CA ILE A 423 -35.95 21.84 10.12
C ILE A 423 -35.20 23.00 9.46
N GLY A 424 -33.88 22.87 9.42
CA GLY A 424 -33.01 23.79 8.70
C GLY A 424 -32.95 23.47 7.21
N SER A 425 -31.74 23.29 6.69
CA SER A 425 -31.52 23.09 5.25
C SER A 425 -30.60 21.89 4.98
N LEU A 426 -30.88 21.18 3.88
CA LEU A 426 -30.01 20.17 3.30
C LEU A 426 -29.51 20.68 1.95
N ASN A 427 -28.19 20.83 1.82
CA ASN A 427 -27.54 21.21 0.58
C ASN A 427 -26.67 20.06 0.06
N VAL A 428 -26.58 19.94 -1.26
CA VAL A 428 -25.62 19.06 -1.91
C VAL A 428 -24.72 19.90 -2.82
N TYR A 429 -23.42 19.74 -2.68
CA TYR A 429 -22.41 20.39 -3.51
C TYR A 429 -21.66 19.37 -4.36
N LEU A 430 -21.20 19.81 -5.52
CA LEU A 430 -20.29 19.04 -6.37
C LEU A 430 -18.92 19.72 -6.35
N ARG A 431 -17.89 19.00 -5.94
CA ARG A 431 -16.50 19.47 -5.86
C ARG A 431 -15.64 18.75 -6.89
N LEU A 432 -15.03 19.47 -7.82
CA LEU A 432 -14.08 18.88 -8.78
C LEU A 432 -12.70 18.69 -8.15
N LYS A 433 -11.95 17.70 -8.65
CA LYS A 433 -10.58 17.44 -8.21
C LYS A 433 -9.69 18.67 -8.47
N GLY A 434 -9.08 19.19 -7.41
CA GLY A 434 -8.23 20.39 -7.45
C GLY A 434 -8.95 21.70 -7.15
N GLN A 435 -10.28 21.69 -7.02
CA GLN A 435 -11.02 22.82 -6.46
C GLN A 435 -11.07 22.71 -4.93
N THR A 436 -10.72 23.81 -4.26
CA THR A 436 -10.79 23.94 -2.80
C THR A 436 -12.02 24.71 -2.32
N ALA A 437 -12.55 25.62 -3.15
CA ALA A 437 -13.75 26.39 -2.84
C ALA A 437 -15.02 25.57 -3.13
N ILE A 438 -15.98 25.62 -2.20
CA ILE A 438 -17.33 25.09 -2.40
C ILE A 438 -18.14 26.18 -3.11
N GLU A 439 -18.56 25.91 -4.33
CA GLU A 439 -19.40 26.82 -5.14
C GLU A 439 -20.88 26.75 -4.71
N ASN A 440 -21.79 27.24 -5.56
CA ASN A 440 -23.23 27.16 -5.34
C ASN A 440 -23.71 25.70 -5.16
N PRO A 441 -24.74 25.46 -4.35
CA PRO A 441 -25.28 24.12 -4.17
C PRO A 441 -25.83 23.58 -5.49
N LEU A 442 -25.46 22.36 -5.82
CA LEU A 442 -26.03 21.58 -6.92
C LEU A 442 -27.53 21.33 -6.66
N TRP A 443 -27.90 21.12 -5.40
CA TRP A 443 -29.28 20.93 -4.96
C TRP A 443 -29.45 21.44 -3.53
N SER A 444 -30.63 21.97 -3.22
CA SER A 444 -30.97 22.45 -1.88
C SER A 444 -32.44 22.23 -1.57
N SER A 445 -32.73 21.89 -0.31
CA SER A 445 -34.08 21.78 0.24
C SER A 445 -34.07 22.28 1.68
N SER A 446 -35.09 23.04 2.07
CA SER A 446 -35.21 23.63 3.42
C SER A 446 -36.61 23.49 3.99
N GLY A 447 -36.69 23.49 5.32
CA GLY A 447 -37.94 23.36 6.07
C GLY A 447 -38.57 21.94 6.02
N ASN A 448 -39.71 21.79 6.67
CA ASN A 448 -40.41 20.51 6.81
C ASN A 448 -40.92 19.97 5.45
N LYS A 449 -40.68 18.68 5.17
CA LYS A 449 -41.08 17.95 3.95
C LYS A 449 -42.00 16.76 4.23
N GLY A 450 -42.53 16.69 5.45
CA GLY A 450 -43.40 15.60 5.89
C GLY A 450 -42.62 14.38 6.35
N GLN A 451 -43.35 13.38 6.86
CA GLN A 451 -42.82 12.20 7.53
C GLN A 451 -42.33 11.09 6.59
N HIS A 452 -42.43 11.31 5.27
CA HIS A 452 -42.04 10.31 4.28
C HIS A 452 -40.63 10.59 3.77
N TRP A 453 -39.93 9.52 3.37
CA TRP A 453 -38.70 9.63 2.59
C TRP A 453 -39.00 10.21 1.22
N ASN A 454 -38.34 11.31 0.87
CA ASN A 454 -38.44 11.98 -0.41
C ASN A 454 -37.23 11.63 -1.27
N GLN A 455 -37.39 11.52 -2.59
CA GLN A 455 -36.28 11.23 -3.51
C GLN A 455 -35.85 12.51 -4.24
N ALA A 456 -34.56 12.83 -4.21
CA ALA A 456 -33.95 13.83 -5.06
C ALA A 456 -33.27 13.16 -6.25
N ARG A 457 -33.37 13.77 -7.44
CA ARG A 457 -32.70 13.36 -8.68
C ARG A 457 -32.11 14.57 -9.36
N VAL A 458 -30.83 14.53 -9.70
CA VAL A 458 -30.09 15.65 -10.28
C VAL A 458 -29.16 15.14 -11.37
N ASN A 459 -29.20 15.79 -12.53
CA ASN A 459 -28.23 15.54 -13.60
C ASN A 459 -26.92 16.26 -13.28
N ILE A 460 -25.80 15.54 -13.35
CA ILE A 460 -24.45 16.09 -13.21
C ILE A 460 -23.59 15.74 -14.42
N ASN A 461 -22.76 16.68 -14.87
CA ASN A 461 -21.88 16.51 -16.04
C ASN A 461 -20.45 16.96 -15.68
N PRO A 462 -19.78 16.28 -14.73
CA PRO A 462 -18.48 16.69 -14.23
C PRO A 462 -17.39 16.52 -15.30
N PRO A 463 -16.56 17.55 -15.58
CA PRO A 463 -15.53 17.48 -16.60
C PRO A 463 -14.30 16.67 -16.16
N THR A 464 -14.12 16.46 -14.85
CA THR A 464 -13.01 15.72 -14.24
C THR A 464 -13.53 14.91 -13.05
N SER A 465 -12.64 14.17 -12.37
CA SER A 465 -12.97 13.49 -11.11
C SER A 465 -13.65 14.45 -10.11
N PHE A 466 -14.63 13.96 -9.37
CA PHE A 466 -15.48 14.80 -8.52
C PHE A 466 -15.88 14.10 -7.23
N GLN A 467 -16.35 14.88 -6.26
CA GLN A 467 -16.97 14.43 -5.01
C GLN A 467 -18.30 15.15 -4.83
N LEU A 468 -19.21 14.51 -4.11
CA LEU A 468 -20.45 15.10 -3.63
C LEU A 468 -20.33 15.37 -2.13
N ILE A 469 -20.81 16.52 -1.68
CA ILE A 469 -20.78 16.94 -0.27
C ILE A 469 -22.20 17.20 0.18
N PHE A 470 -22.66 16.45 1.18
CA PHE A 470 -23.97 16.64 1.81
C PHE A 470 -23.80 17.54 3.04
N GLU A 471 -24.35 18.74 3.00
CA GLU A 471 -24.33 19.71 4.10
C GLU A 471 -25.70 19.78 4.76
N GLY A 472 -25.79 19.35 6.02
CA GLY A 472 -26.94 19.55 6.88
C GLY A 472 -26.74 20.79 7.73
N ILE A 473 -27.70 21.70 7.72
CA ILE A 473 -27.68 22.95 8.50
C ILE A 473 -28.76 22.86 9.57
N ARG A 474 -28.37 23.07 10.83
CA ARG A 474 -29.30 23.12 11.96
C ARG A 474 -30.20 24.37 11.87
N GLY A 475 -31.50 24.17 12.03
CA GLY A 475 -32.49 25.25 12.08
C GLY A 475 -32.56 25.95 13.44
N PRO A 476 -33.62 26.74 13.69
CA PRO A 476 -33.73 27.60 14.88
C PRO A 476 -33.97 26.85 16.20
N GLY A 477 -34.14 25.54 16.16
CA GLY A 477 -34.48 24.72 17.32
C GLY A 477 -34.01 23.28 17.20
N ILE A 478 -34.37 22.47 18.19
CA ILE A 478 -33.88 21.09 18.36
C ILE A 478 -34.74 20.06 17.61
N GLU A 479 -35.91 20.44 17.12
CA GLU A 479 -36.80 19.54 16.37
C GLU A 479 -36.51 19.65 14.88
N GLY A 480 -35.27 19.39 14.48
CA GLY A 480 -34.74 19.74 13.16
C GLY A 480 -33.95 18.64 12.45
N ASP A 481 -34.08 17.37 12.86
CA ASP A 481 -33.26 16.28 12.32
C ASP A 481 -33.46 16.07 10.81
N ILE A 482 -32.35 15.92 10.10
CA ILE A 482 -32.30 15.66 8.67
C ILE A 482 -31.58 14.33 8.47
N ALA A 483 -32.17 13.44 7.67
CA ALA A 483 -31.55 12.17 7.31
C ALA A 483 -31.41 11.99 5.81
N ILE A 484 -30.42 11.22 5.40
CA ILE A 484 -30.17 10.79 4.02
C ILE A 484 -29.96 9.28 3.95
N ASP A 485 -30.37 8.68 2.84
CA ASP A 485 -30.26 7.25 2.59
C ASP A 485 -30.19 6.95 1.08
N ASP A 486 -29.76 5.75 0.71
CA ASP A 486 -29.72 5.21 -0.66
C ASP A 486 -29.19 6.20 -1.72
N VAL A 487 -27.96 6.67 -1.49
CA VAL A 487 -27.22 7.52 -2.42
C VAL A 487 -26.80 6.70 -3.64
N SER A 488 -27.18 7.12 -4.84
CA SER A 488 -26.81 6.47 -6.08
C SER A 488 -26.33 7.44 -7.16
N ILE A 489 -25.44 6.95 -8.01
CA ILE A 489 -24.97 7.65 -9.21
C ILE A 489 -25.02 6.64 -10.34
N VAL A 490 -25.75 6.95 -11.41
CA VAL A 490 -25.89 6.08 -12.59
C VAL A 490 -25.50 6.88 -13.83
N GLU A 491 -24.77 6.26 -14.75
CA GLU A 491 -24.46 6.87 -16.06
C GLU A 491 -25.74 7.08 -16.88
N GLY A 492 -25.91 8.28 -17.43
CA GLY A 492 -27.10 8.73 -18.15
C GLY A 492 -27.81 9.91 -17.47
N GLU A 493 -28.82 10.45 -18.12
CA GLU A 493 -29.68 11.47 -17.52
C GLU A 493 -30.76 10.83 -16.63
N CYS A 494 -31.16 11.55 -15.58
CA CYS A 494 -32.28 11.15 -14.74
C CYS A 494 -33.58 11.11 -15.56
N MET A 495 -34.20 9.94 -15.61
CA MET A 495 -35.53 9.79 -16.19
C MET A 495 -36.53 10.66 -15.42
N LYS A 496 -37.23 11.55 -16.14
CA LYS A 496 -38.41 12.22 -15.60
C LYS A 496 -39.48 11.16 -15.40
N SER A 497 -40.10 11.11 -14.22
CA SER A 497 -41.29 10.28 -14.04
C SER A 497 -42.38 10.86 -14.93
N ASP A 498 -42.63 10.23 -16.08
CA ASP A 498 -43.79 10.56 -16.88
C ASP A 498 -45.05 10.33 -16.04
N GLN A 499 -45.89 11.35 -16.00
CA GLN A 499 -47.28 11.22 -15.57
C GLN A 499 -47.94 10.04 -16.30
N PRO A 500 -48.94 9.38 -15.68
CA PRO A 500 -49.48 8.14 -16.20
C PRO A 500 -49.87 8.31 -17.67
N ALA A 501 -49.38 7.40 -18.51
CA ALA A 501 -49.74 7.31 -19.91
C ALA A 501 -51.26 7.24 -20.02
N ASN A 502 -51.89 8.39 -20.29
CA ASN A 502 -53.24 8.46 -20.80
C ASN A 502 -53.21 7.73 -22.14
N ASN A 503 -53.55 6.44 -22.11
CA ASN A 503 -53.92 5.67 -23.29
C ASN A 503 -55.25 6.21 -23.84
N LEU A 504 -55.23 7.41 -24.40
CA LEU A 504 -56.18 7.82 -25.42
C LEU A 504 -55.71 7.18 -26.72
N ARG A 505 -56.18 5.95 -26.96
CA ARG A 505 -56.17 5.35 -28.30
C ARG A 505 -57.07 6.19 -29.21
N SER A 506 -56.48 7.19 -29.86
CA SER A 506 -57.05 7.78 -31.07
C SER A 506 -56.88 6.77 -32.20
N GLY A 507 -58.01 6.34 -32.77
CA GLY A 507 -58.03 5.41 -33.89
C GLY A 507 -57.45 6.04 -35.14
N ALA A 508 -56.53 5.31 -35.77
CA ALA A 508 -56.15 5.53 -37.16
C ALA A 508 -56.49 4.27 -37.96
N VAL A 509 -57.35 4.50 -38.95
CA VAL A 509 -57.97 3.56 -39.86
C VAL A 509 -56.92 2.85 -40.71
N GLY A 510 -56.94 1.51 -40.70
CA GLY A 510 -56.23 0.65 -41.65
C GLY A 510 -57.23 -0.24 -42.35
N THR A 511 -57.54 0.09 -43.59
CA THR A 511 -58.36 -0.68 -44.52
C THR A 511 -57.69 -2.02 -44.87
N LEU A 512 -58.41 -3.14 -44.78
CA LEU A 512 -58.29 -4.25 -45.74
C LEU A 512 -59.43 -5.27 -45.62
N ALA A 513 -60.10 -5.44 -46.77
CA ALA A 513 -60.73 -6.64 -47.31
C ALA A 513 -61.87 -7.35 -46.54
N HIS A 514 -63.07 -7.14 -47.09
CA HIS A 514 -64.26 -7.98 -47.09
C HIS A 514 -64.05 -9.49 -46.90
N ILE A 515 -64.71 -10.06 -45.87
CA ILE A 515 -65.45 -11.32 -45.98
C ILE A 515 -66.81 -11.11 -45.29
N ARG A 516 -67.89 -11.29 -46.05
CA ARG A 516 -69.28 -11.28 -45.58
C ARG A 516 -69.61 -12.63 -44.93
N LEU A 517 -70.43 -12.64 -43.87
CA LEU A 517 -71.77 -13.27 -43.85
C LEU A 517 -72.39 -13.34 -42.43
N ILE A 518 -73.49 -12.60 -42.27
CA ILE A 518 -74.76 -12.89 -41.56
C ILE A 518 -74.82 -12.84 -40.01
N PRO A 519 -75.76 -12.05 -39.44
CA PRO A 519 -76.11 -12.06 -38.01
C PRO A 519 -77.25 -13.06 -37.73
N VAL A 520 -77.19 -13.75 -36.59
CA VAL A 520 -78.36 -14.40 -36.00
C VAL A 520 -78.69 -13.69 -34.70
N ILE A 521 -79.81 -12.97 -34.74
CA ILE A 521 -80.53 -12.41 -33.60
C ILE A 521 -81.31 -13.56 -32.96
N ILE A 522 -81.15 -13.81 -31.67
CA ILE A 522 -82.23 -14.38 -30.85
C ILE A 522 -82.36 -13.56 -29.57
N LEU A 523 -83.46 -12.81 -29.55
CA LEU A 523 -84.09 -12.14 -28.43
C LEU A 523 -84.92 -13.18 -27.67
N MET A 524 -84.78 -13.32 -26.35
CA MET A 524 -85.86 -13.82 -25.50
C MET A 524 -85.80 -13.14 -24.13
N SER A 525 -86.58 -12.08 -23.99
CA SER A 525 -87.24 -11.71 -22.75
C SER A 525 -88.25 -12.79 -22.36
N VAL A 526 -88.46 -13.03 -21.06
CA VAL A 526 -89.78 -12.95 -20.38
C VAL A 526 -89.78 -13.70 -19.03
N LEU A 527 -89.96 -12.88 -18.00
CA LEU A 527 -90.81 -13.02 -16.80
C LEU A 527 -90.68 -14.19 -15.81
N SER A 528 -90.50 -13.73 -14.56
CA SER A 528 -91.33 -14.03 -13.38
C SER A 528 -91.21 -15.41 -12.72
N HIS A 529 -90.87 -15.43 -11.44
CA HIS A 529 -91.79 -15.27 -10.30
C HIS A 529 -91.30 -16.09 -9.08
N GLN A 530 -91.29 -15.43 -7.92
CA GLN A 530 -91.43 -15.95 -6.55
C GLN A 530 -90.32 -16.90 -6.03
N ARG A 531 -89.74 -16.69 -4.85
CA ARG A 531 -90.30 -16.20 -3.60
C ARG A 531 -89.19 -15.64 -2.70
#